data_AF-A0A1X3GB22-F1
#
_entry.id   AF-A0A1X3GB22-F1
#
_cell.length_a   1.000
_cell.length_b   1.000
_cell.length_c   1.000
_cell.angle_alpha   90.00
_cell.angle_beta   90.00
_cell.angle_gamma   90.00
#
_symmetry.space_group_name_H-M   'P 1'
#
loop_
_entity.id
_entity.type
_entity.pdbx_description
1 polymer ?
#
loop_
_entity_poly.entity_id
_entity_poly.type
_entity_poly.pdbx_seq_one_letter_code
_entity_poly.pdbx_strand_id
1 'polypeptide(L)'
;MSTAATSFPERNAAEAADLALTTAAAAPEVLARRIRQRRQMYVGQVASYLLGASVLLLYAYDGVISMGVPSLFWLGGLLTIGTFTVLSEAGLGDRFEDHYLTVFQISAHMSLQLLFLLAVPTVGVAFLAVLFLIFAFGTLRMTPSQAMLTWGLATCGLALVFLASDLPIGLPVTTQLQRAASMLCFVLVIGQCAFLGLFGATLRKILYRRSIELKAAYQRIEELAELDELTGSYNRRCIMRLLDAEIEKSRQTSTPCAIALIDLDWFKRINDAHGHPVGDEVLRTFAITIFANIRPADCFGRYGGEEFLLLLPGTDVDAASRTLDRLRGIVADLDWSAFSPGMRVTISAGVVTLRDNDTADTFLVRADSALYSAKAQGRNRIATS
;
A
#
# COMPACT_ATOMS: atom_id res chain seq x y z
N MET A 1 5.10 -28.09 12.08
CA MET A 1 4.93 -27.91 10.61
C MET A 1 3.46 -28.11 10.30
N SER A 2 2.89 -27.25 9.45
CA SER A 2 1.43 -27.05 9.24
C SER A 2 0.75 -26.33 10.43
N THR A 3 0.00 -25.23 10.32
CA THR A 3 -0.66 -24.55 9.18
C THR A 3 -0.96 -23.12 9.63
N ALA A 4 -0.32 -22.12 9.03
CA ALA A 4 -0.62 -20.70 9.21
C ALA A 4 -0.81 -20.11 7.81
N ALA A 5 -1.99 -20.28 7.24
CA ALA A 5 -2.29 -19.82 5.89
C ALA A 5 -3.79 -19.54 5.68
N THR A 6 -4.44 -18.85 6.62
CA THR A 6 -5.81 -18.33 6.41
C THR A 6 -6.08 -17.15 7.35
N SER A 7 -5.70 -15.93 6.95
CA SER A 7 -6.30 -14.67 7.46
C SER A 7 -5.81 -13.40 6.73
N PHE A 8 -4.73 -13.47 5.95
CA PHE A 8 -4.26 -12.34 5.14
C PHE A 8 -5.15 -11.93 3.93
N PRO A 9 -5.94 -12.80 3.26
CA PRO A 9 -6.71 -12.38 2.08
C PRO A 9 -7.94 -11.51 2.41
N GLU A 10 -8.61 -11.75 3.55
CA GLU A 10 -9.89 -11.08 3.88
C GLU A 10 -9.70 -9.67 4.43
N ARG A 11 -8.62 -9.40 5.18
CA ARG A 11 -8.24 -8.04 5.57
C ARG A 11 -7.91 -7.16 4.36
N ASN A 12 -7.24 -7.73 3.35
CA ASN A 12 -6.99 -7.03 2.08
C ASN A 12 -8.28 -6.73 1.31
N ALA A 13 -9.33 -7.54 1.43
CA ALA A 13 -10.60 -7.29 0.75
C ALA A 13 -11.40 -6.17 1.43
N ALA A 14 -11.37 -6.09 2.77
CA ALA A 14 -11.98 -5.01 3.52
C ALA A 14 -11.20 -3.69 3.36
N GLU A 15 -9.86 -3.70 3.42
CA GLU A 15 -9.03 -2.53 3.11
C GLU A 15 -9.17 -2.11 1.63
N ALA A 16 -9.26 -3.05 0.69
CA ALA A 16 -9.53 -2.73 -0.71
C ALA A 16 -10.95 -2.19 -0.92
N ALA A 17 -11.93 -2.64 -0.15
CA ALA A 17 -13.29 -2.11 -0.17
C ALA A 17 -13.37 -0.71 0.46
N ASP A 18 -12.59 -0.42 1.50
CA ASP A 18 -12.52 0.90 2.15
C ASP A 18 -11.69 1.90 1.31
N LEU A 19 -10.63 1.43 0.64
CA LEU A 19 -9.95 2.13 -0.45
C LEU A 19 -10.85 2.35 -1.67
N ALA A 20 -11.79 1.44 -1.95
CA ALA A 20 -12.76 1.60 -3.03
C ALA A 20 -13.90 2.55 -2.62
N LEU A 21 -14.35 2.56 -1.37
CA LEU A 21 -15.37 3.48 -0.87
C LEU A 21 -14.86 4.92 -0.77
N THR A 22 -13.57 5.12 -0.50
CA THR A 22 -12.91 6.43 -0.61
C THR A 22 -12.68 6.90 -2.06
N THR A 23 -12.90 6.05 -3.08
CA THR A 23 -12.76 6.44 -4.50
C THR A 23 -14.01 7.06 -5.14
N ALA A 24 -15.14 7.11 -4.44
CA ALA A 24 -16.38 7.68 -5.00
C ALA A 24 -16.38 9.22 -5.17
N ALA A 25 -15.43 9.92 -4.59
CA ALA A 25 -15.10 11.30 -4.93
C ALA A 25 -13.60 11.51 -4.71
N ALA A 26 -12.79 11.25 -5.74
CA ALA A 26 -11.37 11.55 -5.68
C ALA A 26 -11.19 13.00 -5.21
N ALA A 27 -10.49 13.20 -4.08
CA ALA A 27 -10.23 14.53 -3.52
C ALA A 27 -9.79 15.49 -4.64
N PRO A 28 -10.23 16.76 -4.65
CA PRO A 28 -9.99 17.69 -5.76
C PRO A 28 -8.51 17.78 -6.17
N GLU A 29 -7.58 17.54 -5.24
CA GLU A 29 -6.14 17.43 -5.49
C GLU A 29 -5.75 16.23 -6.38
N VAL A 30 -6.38 15.07 -6.18
CA VAL A 30 -6.16 13.86 -6.98
C VAL A 30 -6.66 14.07 -8.41
N LEU A 31 -7.84 14.67 -8.58
CA LEU A 31 -8.37 15.01 -9.90
C LEU A 31 -7.48 16.03 -10.62
N ALA A 32 -7.05 17.10 -9.92
CA ALA A 32 -6.14 18.10 -10.46
C ALA A 32 -4.79 17.49 -10.89
N ARG A 33 -4.26 16.53 -10.12
CA ARG A 33 -3.03 15.80 -10.46
C ARG A 33 -3.22 14.93 -11.71
N ARG A 34 -4.34 14.20 -11.82
CA ARG A 34 -4.67 13.38 -13.00
C ARG A 34 -4.77 14.25 -14.26
N ILE A 35 -5.49 15.38 -14.20
CA ILE A 35 -5.63 16.31 -15.33
C ILE A 35 -4.26 16.85 -15.78
N ARG A 36 -3.39 17.23 -14.83
CA ARG A 36 -2.03 17.72 -15.14
C ARG A 36 -1.18 16.67 -15.86
N GLN A 37 -1.26 15.41 -15.43
CA GLN A 37 -0.58 14.29 -16.07
C GLN A 37 -1.15 13.97 -17.47
N ARG A 38 -2.46 14.12 -17.68
CA ARG A 38 -3.10 13.98 -19.00
C ARG A 38 -2.58 15.06 -19.97
N ARG A 39 -2.56 16.33 -19.55
CA ARG A 39 -2.09 17.45 -20.38
C ARG A 39 -0.62 17.29 -20.81
N GLN A 40 0.27 16.89 -19.89
CA GLN A 40 1.67 16.63 -20.22
C GLN A 40 1.84 15.53 -21.28
N MET A 41 0.99 14.50 -21.24
CA MET A 41 0.99 13.43 -22.24
C MET A 41 0.52 13.93 -23.61
N TYR A 42 -0.57 14.69 -23.66
CA TYR A 42 -1.08 15.26 -24.90
C TYR A 42 -0.05 16.18 -25.58
N VAL A 43 0.68 16.98 -24.80
CA VAL A 43 1.79 17.80 -25.33
C VAL A 43 2.87 16.92 -25.99
N GLY A 44 3.23 15.79 -25.37
CA GLY A 44 4.18 14.84 -25.95
C GLY A 44 3.68 14.20 -27.25
N GLN A 45 2.39 13.85 -27.32
CA GLN A 45 1.77 13.32 -28.54
C GLN A 45 1.75 14.37 -29.66
N VAL A 46 1.40 15.62 -29.35
CA VAL A 46 1.45 16.75 -30.30
C VAL A 46 2.88 16.92 -30.84
N ALA A 47 3.90 16.91 -29.98
CA ALA A 47 5.29 16.96 -30.44
C ALA A 47 5.65 15.77 -31.36
N SER A 48 5.16 14.57 -31.05
CA SER A 48 5.41 13.38 -31.88
C SER A 48 4.78 13.47 -33.27
N TYR A 49 3.53 13.93 -33.36
CA TYR A 49 2.86 14.12 -34.65
C TYR A 49 3.54 15.21 -35.49
N LEU A 50 4.14 16.23 -34.85
CA LEU A 50 4.82 17.33 -35.53
C LEU A 50 6.12 16.83 -36.17
N LEU A 51 6.87 16.02 -35.41
CA LEU A 51 8.07 15.34 -35.88
C LEU A 51 7.75 14.40 -37.06
N GLY A 52 6.70 13.60 -36.95
CA GLY A 52 6.24 12.74 -38.04
C GLY A 52 5.82 13.52 -39.28
N ALA A 53 5.03 14.59 -39.13
CA ALA A 53 4.64 15.47 -40.24
C ALA A 53 5.84 16.14 -40.90
N SER A 54 6.86 16.51 -40.13
CA SER A 54 8.11 17.09 -40.66
C SER A 54 8.88 16.09 -41.53
N VAL A 55 8.92 14.81 -41.15
CA VAL A 55 9.50 13.74 -41.98
C VAL A 55 8.71 13.56 -43.27
N LEU A 56 7.37 13.53 -43.19
CA LEU A 56 6.51 13.43 -44.37
C LEU A 56 6.68 14.63 -45.31
N LEU A 57 6.92 15.83 -44.78
CA LEU A 57 7.15 17.03 -45.58
C LEU A 57 8.42 16.90 -46.45
N LEU A 58 9.46 16.23 -45.94
CA LEU A 58 10.67 15.96 -46.74
C LEU A 58 10.37 15.02 -47.91
N TYR A 59 9.56 13.98 -47.71
CA TYR A 59 9.10 13.11 -48.80
C TYR A 59 8.20 13.85 -49.80
N ALA A 60 7.36 14.76 -49.32
CA ALA A 60 6.50 15.57 -50.18
C ALA A 60 7.31 16.56 -51.02
N TYR A 61 8.32 17.18 -50.44
CA TYR A 61 9.24 18.08 -51.14
C TYR A 61 10.04 17.37 -52.24
N ASP A 62 10.45 16.12 -51.99
CA ASP A 62 11.13 15.28 -52.99
C ASP A 62 10.16 14.75 -54.08
N GLY A 63 8.85 14.92 -53.91
CA GLY A 63 7.83 14.51 -54.87
C GLY A 63 7.36 13.05 -54.74
N VAL A 64 7.75 12.35 -53.68
CA VAL A 64 7.31 10.96 -53.41
C VAL A 64 5.83 10.89 -53.06
N ILE A 65 5.33 11.93 -52.36
CA ILE A 65 3.95 12.03 -51.90
C ILE A 65 3.40 13.43 -52.16
N SER A 66 2.07 13.59 -52.17
CA SER A 66 1.44 14.90 -52.33
C SER A 66 1.71 15.83 -51.14
N MET A 67 1.86 17.13 -51.41
CA MET A 67 2.07 18.17 -50.38
C MET A 67 0.90 18.28 -49.38
N GLY A 68 -0.27 17.73 -49.68
CA GLY A 68 -1.39 17.67 -48.74
C GLY A 68 -1.24 16.60 -47.64
N VAL A 69 -0.46 15.53 -47.88
CA VAL A 69 -0.35 14.38 -46.97
C VAL A 69 0.21 14.76 -45.59
N PRO A 70 1.32 15.52 -45.47
CA PRO A 70 1.86 15.93 -44.17
C PRO A 70 0.85 16.74 -43.34
N SER A 71 0.11 17.66 -44.00
CA SER A 71 -0.92 18.49 -43.34
C SER A 71 -2.09 17.64 -42.86
N LEU A 72 -2.57 16.69 -43.67
CA LEU A 72 -3.64 15.77 -43.28
C LEU A 72 -3.21 14.88 -42.11
N PHE A 73 -1.96 14.40 -42.11
CA PHE A 73 -1.43 13.59 -41.00
C PHE A 73 -1.37 14.38 -39.70
N TRP A 74 -0.87 15.61 -39.77
CA TRP A 74 -0.81 16.52 -38.63
C TRP A 74 -2.21 16.85 -38.08
N LEU A 75 -3.14 17.24 -38.95
CA LEU A 75 -4.51 17.57 -38.57
C LEU A 75 -5.27 16.36 -38.02
N GLY A 76 -5.10 15.18 -38.60
CA GLY A 76 -5.69 13.95 -38.10
C GLY A 76 -5.20 13.58 -36.69
N GLY A 77 -3.89 13.76 -36.44
CA GLY A 77 -3.30 13.61 -35.12
C GLY A 77 -3.87 14.59 -34.10
N LEU A 78 -3.91 15.88 -34.46
CA LEU A 78 -4.49 16.93 -33.61
C LEU A 78 -5.98 16.72 -33.33
N LEU A 79 -6.76 16.28 -34.32
CA LEU A 79 -8.17 15.96 -34.14
C LEU A 79 -8.36 14.81 -33.15
N THR A 80 -7.54 13.76 -33.27
CA THR A 80 -7.55 12.63 -32.34
C THR A 80 -7.24 13.10 -30.92
N ILE A 81 -6.13 13.82 -30.74
CA ILE A 81 -5.70 14.34 -29.43
C ILE A 81 -6.73 15.31 -28.84
N GLY A 82 -7.27 16.21 -29.66
CA GLY A 82 -8.28 17.19 -29.28
C GLY A 82 -9.57 16.53 -28.82
N THR A 83 -10.01 15.48 -29.53
CA THR A 83 -11.18 14.68 -29.15
C THR A 83 -11.00 14.09 -27.76
N PHE A 84 -9.87 13.44 -27.49
CA PHE A 84 -9.60 12.87 -26.17
C PHE A 84 -9.33 13.91 -25.08
N THR A 85 -8.85 15.09 -25.44
CA THR A 85 -8.73 16.23 -24.51
C THR A 85 -10.12 16.69 -24.08
N VAL A 86 -11.05 16.91 -25.02
CA VAL A 86 -12.44 17.30 -24.73
C VAL A 86 -13.16 16.23 -23.92
N LEU A 87 -13.06 14.95 -24.32
CA LEU A 87 -13.66 13.84 -23.55
C LEU A 87 -13.11 13.75 -22.13
N SER A 88 -11.83 14.08 -21.95
CA SER A 88 -11.19 14.08 -20.65
C SER A 88 -11.64 15.25 -19.77
N GLU A 89 -11.77 16.45 -20.32
CA GLU A 89 -12.24 17.64 -19.59
C GLU A 89 -13.75 17.58 -19.30
N ALA A 90 -14.52 16.89 -20.13
CA ALA A 90 -15.93 16.60 -19.89
C ALA A 90 -16.18 15.53 -18.80
N GLY A 91 -15.11 14.97 -18.20
CA GLY A 91 -15.21 13.94 -17.16
C GLY A 91 -15.72 12.59 -17.65
N LEU A 92 -15.79 12.36 -18.97
CA LEU A 92 -16.31 11.11 -19.53
C LEU A 92 -15.43 9.91 -19.16
N GLY A 93 -14.11 10.14 -19.10
CA GLY A 93 -13.14 9.12 -18.70
C GLY A 93 -13.32 8.66 -17.26
N ASP A 94 -13.81 9.51 -16.36
CA ASP A 94 -13.97 9.19 -14.94
C ASP A 94 -15.18 8.26 -14.67
N ARG A 95 -15.98 7.95 -15.71
CA ARG A 95 -17.04 6.94 -15.69
C ARG A 95 -16.54 5.51 -15.91
N PHE A 96 -15.28 5.34 -16.32
CA PHE A 96 -14.67 4.06 -16.63
C PHE A 96 -13.53 3.76 -15.65
N GLU A 97 -13.25 2.47 -15.41
CA GLU A 97 -12.08 2.06 -14.61
C GLU A 97 -10.77 2.60 -15.21
N ASP A 98 -10.66 2.57 -16.54
CA ASP A 98 -9.59 3.26 -17.28
C ASP A 98 -9.94 4.73 -17.49
N HIS A 99 -9.60 5.52 -16.48
CA HIS A 99 -9.80 6.97 -16.45
C HIS A 99 -9.14 7.72 -17.61
N TYR A 100 -8.19 7.09 -18.32
CA TYR A 100 -7.46 7.72 -19.42
C TYR A 100 -8.02 7.32 -20.79
N LEU A 101 -9.01 6.43 -20.84
CA LEU A 101 -9.53 5.85 -22.09
C LEU A 101 -8.38 5.30 -22.96
N THR A 102 -7.37 4.70 -22.32
CA THR A 102 -6.07 4.33 -22.90
C THR A 102 -6.25 3.41 -24.10
N VAL A 103 -7.13 2.41 -24.00
CA VAL A 103 -7.45 1.50 -25.10
C VAL A 103 -8.05 2.25 -26.28
N PHE A 104 -9.05 3.11 -26.04
CA PHE A 104 -9.70 3.90 -27.10
C PHE A 104 -8.72 4.87 -27.78
N GLN A 105 -7.84 5.52 -27.00
CA GLN A 105 -6.78 6.38 -27.52
C GLN A 105 -5.83 5.61 -28.43
N ILE A 106 -5.34 4.47 -27.96
CA ILE A 106 -4.40 3.65 -28.73
C ILE A 106 -5.03 3.08 -29.98
N SER A 107 -6.27 2.59 -29.90
CA SER A 107 -7.03 2.14 -31.06
C SER A 107 -7.21 3.28 -32.07
N ALA A 108 -7.58 4.49 -31.64
CA ALA A 108 -7.74 5.62 -32.55
C ALA A 108 -6.43 6.04 -33.23
N HIS A 109 -5.33 6.14 -32.48
CA HIS A 109 -4.01 6.45 -33.04
C HIS A 109 -3.54 5.35 -34.00
N MET A 110 -3.75 4.09 -33.66
CA MET A 110 -3.42 2.94 -34.50
C MET A 110 -4.25 2.91 -35.77
N SER A 111 -5.57 3.12 -35.69
CA SER A 111 -6.44 3.24 -36.86
C SER A 111 -6.00 4.37 -37.78
N LEU A 112 -5.56 5.51 -37.23
CA LEU A 112 -5.01 6.60 -38.03
C LEU A 112 -3.72 6.18 -38.76
N GLN A 113 -2.80 5.46 -38.09
CA GLN A 113 -1.60 4.95 -38.76
C GLN A 113 -1.93 3.95 -39.87
N LEU A 114 -2.87 3.03 -39.64
CA LEU A 114 -3.31 2.07 -40.65
C LEU A 114 -4.00 2.76 -41.83
N LEU A 115 -4.80 3.81 -41.58
CA LEU A 115 -5.41 4.61 -42.65
C LEU A 115 -4.36 5.25 -43.55
N PHE A 116 -3.32 5.86 -42.98
CA PHE A 116 -2.24 6.47 -43.76
C PHE A 116 -1.36 5.44 -44.46
N LEU A 117 -1.15 4.27 -43.85
CA LEU A 117 -0.48 3.13 -44.48
C LEU A 117 -1.22 2.66 -45.73
N LEU A 118 -2.56 2.61 -45.69
CA LEU A 118 -3.39 2.26 -46.86
C LEU A 118 -3.43 3.38 -47.90
N ALA A 119 -3.49 4.64 -47.46
CA ALA A 119 -3.62 5.79 -48.37
C ALA A 119 -2.31 6.13 -49.10
N VAL A 120 -1.16 5.94 -48.45
CA VAL A 120 0.15 6.33 -48.99
C VAL A 120 1.19 5.21 -48.72
N PRO A 121 1.03 4.04 -49.38
CA PRO A 121 1.86 2.86 -49.10
C PRO A 121 3.34 3.07 -49.44
N THR A 122 3.67 4.01 -50.33
CA THR A 122 5.04 4.31 -50.77
C THR A 122 5.98 4.73 -49.64
N VAL A 123 5.45 5.31 -48.56
CA VAL A 123 6.18 5.65 -47.31
C VAL A 123 5.69 4.82 -46.12
N GLY A 124 5.06 3.67 -46.38
CA GLY A 124 4.34 2.87 -45.40
C GLY A 124 5.16 2.45 -44.17
N VAL A 125 6.48 2.24 -44.34
CA VAL A 125 7.37 1.90 -43.23
C VAL A 125 7.42 3.00 -42.15
N ALA A 126 7.23 4.27 -42.54
CA ALA A 126 7.20 5.37 -41.57
C ALA A 126 5.98 5.26 -40.62
N PHE A 127 4.81 4.88 -41.14
CA PHE A 127 3.61 4.69 -40.32
C PHE A 127 3.70 3.44 -39.44
N LEU A 128 4.30 2.36 -39.95
CA LEU A 128 4.59 1.16 -39.16
C LEU A 128 5.55 1.46 -38.01
N ALA A 129 6.56 2.30 -38.23
CA ALA A 129 7.51 2.70 -37.18
C ALA A 129 6.81 3.45 -36.02
N VAL A 130 5.77 4.25 -36.31
CA VAL A 130 4.99 4.96 -35.29
C VAL A 130 4.15 4.02 -34.42
N LEU A 131 3.78 2.82 -34.90
CA LEU A 131 3.08 1.82 -34.07
C LEU A 131 3.90 1.44 -32.84
N PHE A 132 5.23 1.30 -32.98
CA PHE A 132 6.11 1.03 -31.84
C PHE A 132 6.01 2.11 -30.76
N LEU A 133 5.89 3.37 -31.17
CA LEU A 133 5.74 4.48 -30.24
C LEU A 133 4.39 4.46 -29.53
N ILE A 134 3.30 4.18 -30.25
CA ILE A 134 1.96 4.05 -29.69
C ILE A 134 1.93 2.98 -28.59
N PHE A 135 2.51 1.81 -28.87
CA PHE A 135 2.62 0.73 -27.89
C PHE A 135 3.56 1.10 -26.73
N ALA A 136 4.70 1.73 -27.00
CA ALA A 136 5.60 2.18 -25.94
C ALA A 136 4.88 3.12 -24.96
N PHE A 137 4.11 4.09 -25.45
CA PHE A 137 3.28 4.96 -24.60
C PHE A 137 2.19 4.18 -23.84
N GLY A 138 1.55 3.21 -24.50
CA GLY A 138 0.54 2.35 -23.88
C GLY A 138 1.07 1.52 -22.71
N THR A 139 2.27 0.95 -22.84
CA THR A 139 2.85 0.06 -21.82
C THR A 139 3.04 0.71 -20.45
N LEU A 140 3.17 2.04 -20.39
CA LEU A 140 3.29 2.76 -19.11
C LEU A 140 1.99 2.80 -18.31
N ARG A 141 0.85 2.42 -18.90
CA ARG A 141 -0.48 2.65 -18.31
C ARG A 141 -1.44 1.48 -18.46
N MET A 142 -1.23 0.64 -19.46
CA MET A 142 -2.09 -0.50 -19.73
C MET A 142 -1.96 -1.57 -18.66
N THR A 143 -3.10 -2.15 -18.29
CA THR A 143 -3.11 -3.45 -17.63
C THR A 143 -2.68 -4.54 -18.62
N PRO A 144 -2.26 -5.74 -18.14
CA PRO A 144 -1.93 -6.85 -19.03
C PRO A 144 -3.06 -7.23 -20.00
N SER A 145 -4.31 -7.18 -19.54
CA SER A 145 -5.47 -7.48 -20.39
C SER A 145 -5.69 -6.43 -21.48
N GLN A 146 -5.54 -5.15 -21.16
CA GLN A 146 -5.63 -4.06 -22.14
C GLN A 146 -4.48 -4.13 -23.17
N ALA A 147 -3.27 -4.49 -22.72
CA ALA A 147 -2.14 -4.70 -23.60
C ALA A 147 -2.38 -5.86 -24.58
N MET A 148 -2.93 -6.99 -24.11
CA MET A 148 -3.29 -8.12 -24.99
C MET A 148 -4.39 -7.75 -25.99
N LEU A 149 -5.42 -7.01 -25.56
CA LEU A 149 -6.49 -6.56 -26.44
C LEU A 149 -5.96 -5.66 -27.56
N THR A 150 -5.20 -4.62 -27.20
CA THR A 150 -4.64 -3.69 -28.20
C THR A 150 -3.61 -4.34 -29.10
N TRP A 151 -2.80 -5.27 -28.58
CA TRP A 151 -1.94 -6.11 -29.40
C TRP A 151 -2.73 -6.94 -30.40
N GLY A 152 -3.80 -7.62 -29.97
CA GLY A 152 -4.69 -8.36 -30.87
C GLY A 152 -5.31 -7.50 -31.96
N LEU A 153 -5.79 -6.30 -31.62
CA LEU A 153 -6.30 -5.33 -32.60
C LEU A 153 -5.22 -4.88 -33.60
N ALA A 154 -4.00 -4.64 -33.14
CA ALA A 154 -2.87 -4.32 -34.02
C ALA A 154 -2.52 -5.47 -34.95
N THR A 155 -2.47 -6.69 -34.42
CA THR A 155 -2.22 -7.91 -35.20
C THR A 155 -3.29 -8.11 -36.28
N CYS A 156 -4.57 -7.98 -35.94
CA CYS A 156 -5.66 -8.08 -36.92
C CYS A 156 -5.56 -6.99 -37.99
N GLY A 157 -5.30 -5.74 -37.59
CA GLY A 157 -5.13 -4.63 -38.52
C GLY A 157 -3.95 -4.81 -39.47
N LEU A 158 -2.80 -5.23 -38.95
CA LEU A 158 -1.62 -5.53 -39.77
C LEU A 158 -1.83 -6.75 -40.67
N ALA A 159 -2.46 -7.82 -40.16
CA ALA A 159 -2.78 -8.99 -40.97
C ALA A 159 -3.70 -8.62 -42.15
N LEU A 160 -4.69 -7.74 -41.93
CA LEU A 160 -5.54 -7.25 -43.01
C LEU A 160 -4.72 -6.50 -44.07
N VAL A 161 -3.78 -5.64 -43.68
CA VAL A 161 -2.93 -4.94 -44.64
C VAL A 161 -1.98 -5.90 -45.37
N PHE A 162 -1.25 -6.74 -44.66
CA PHE A 162 -0.18 -7.57 -45.25
C PHE A 162 -0.69 -8.82 -45.97
N LEU A 163 -1.82 -9.40 -45.54
CA LEU A 163 -2.34 -10.64 -46.13
C LEU A 163 -3.48 -10.39 -47.12
N ALA A 164 -4.22 -9.28 -46.97
CA ALA A 164 -5.36 -8.97 -47.84
C ALA A 164 -5.09 -7.83 -48.84
N SER A 165 -3.85 -7.32 -48.92
CA SER A 165 -3.49 -6.32 -49.92
C SER A 165 -2.08 -6.55 -50.48
N ASP A 166 -1.91 -6.29 -51.78
CA ASP A 166 -0.61 -6.31 -52.47
C ASP A 166 0.04 -4.93 -52.49
N LEU A 167 -0.18 -4.11 -51.45
CA LEU A 167 0.29 -2.74 -51.40
C LEU A 167 1.82 -2.71 -51.35
N PRO A 168 2.49 -1.86 -52.17
CA PRO A 168 3.93 -1.72 -52.14
C PRO A 168 4.35 -0.86 -50.93
N ILE A 169 4.37 -1.48 -49.74
CA ILE A 169 4.80 -0.85 -48.49
C ILE A 169 6.27 -0.48 -48.60
N GLY A 170 6.53 0.79 -48.91
CA GLY A 170 7.83 1.29 -49.31
C GLY A 170 8.58 2.02 -48.20
N LEU A 171 9.89 2.07 -48.38
CA LEU A 171 10.82 2.97 -47.71
C LEU A 171 11.62 3.69 -48.81
N PRO A 172 11.28 4.93 -49.17
CA PRO A 172 11.96 5.64 -50.27
C PRO A 172 13.43 5.89 -49.94
N VAL A 173 14.32 5.45 -50.83
CA VAL A 173 15.78 5.55 -50.67
C VAL A 173 16.50 5.85 -51.99
N THR A 174 15.79 6.37 -53.00
CA THR A 174 16.40 6.63 -54.32
C THR A 174 17.27 7.88 -54.29
N THR A 175 16.74 8.99 -53.76
CA THR A 175 17.48 10.26 -53.62
C THR A 175 18.19 10.37 -52.27
N GLN A 176 19.18 11.27 -52.17
CA GLN A 176 19.82 11.57 -50.88
C GLN A 176 18.82 12.14 -49.87
N LEU A 177 17.86 12.95 -50.33
CA LEU A 177 16.82 13.53 -49.48
C LEU A 177 15.88 12.45 -48.93
N GLN A 178 15.46 11.49 -49.75
CA GLN A 178 14.67 10.34 -49.30
C GLN A 178 15.42 9.49 -48.27
N ARG A 179 16.72 9.22 -48.49
CA ARG A 179 17.56 8.51 -47.50
C ARG A 179 17.67 9.27 -46.20
N ALA A 180 17.85 10.59 -46.25
CA ALA A 180 17.90 11.44 -45.07
C ALA A 180 16.56 11.45 -44.32
N ALA A 181 15.43 11.52 -45.02
CA ALA A 181 14.09 11.45 -44.42
C ALA A 181 13.82 10.07 -43.77
N SER A 182 14.19 8.98 -44.45
CA SER A 182 14.11 7.61 -43.92
C SER A 182 14.95 7.45 -42.66
N MET A 183 16.21 7.91 -42.68
CA MET A 183 17.11 7.88 -41.53
C MET A 183 16.51 8.69 -40.37
N LEU A 184 16.02 9.91 -40.64
CA LEU A 184 15.42 10.78 -39.64
C LEU A 184 14.19 10.12 -38.99
N CYS A 185 13.35 9.43 -39.76
CA CYS A 185 12.22 8.66 -39.24
C CYS A 185 12.65 7.66 -38.15
N PHE A 186 13.65 6.83 -38.45
CA PHE A 186 14.14 5.83 -37.49
C PHE A 186 14.84 6.45 -36.29
N VAL A 187 15.68 7.48 -36.51
CA VAL A 187 16.37 8.19 -35.41
C VAL A 187 15.36 8.81 -34.44
N LEU A 188 14.29 9.42 -34.94
CA LEU A 188 13.25 10.00 -34.11
C LEU A 188 12.47 8.92 -33.34
N VAL A 189 12.03 7.85 -34.00
CA VAL A 189 11.30 6.76 -33.34
C VAL A 189 12.15 6.08 -32.26
N ILE A 190 13.41 5.76 -32.56
CA ILE A 190 14.35 5.18 -31.58
C ILE A 190 14.57 6.15 -30.41
N GLY A 191 14.80 7.43 -30.71
CA GLY A 191 14.99 8.47 -29.69
C GLY A 191 13.78 8.62 -28.76
N GLN A 192 12.57 8.59 -29.31
CA GLN A 192 11.33 8.67 -28.53
C GLN A 192 11.10 7.42 -27.67
N CYS A 193 11.32 6.22 -28.21
CA CYS A 193 11.24 4.98 -27.44
C CYS A 193 12.27 4.95 -26.30
N ALA A 194 13.52 5.36 -26.56
CA ALA A 194 14.57 5.44 -25.55
C ALA A 194 14.24 6.46 -24.44
N PHE A 195 13.77 7.65 -24.83
CA PHE A 195 13.31 8.68 -23.88
C PHE A 195 12.22 8.14 -22.96
N LEU A 196 11.23 7.45 -23.52
CA LEU A 196 10.13 6.89 -22.75
C LEU A 196 10.58 5.78 -21.79
N GLY A 197 11.51 4.92 -22.23
CA GLY A 197 12.13 3.90 -21.38
C GLY A 197 12.90 4.51 -20.19
N LEU A 198 13.68 5.56 -20.42
CA LEU A 198 14.41 6.30 -19.38
C LEU A 198 13.47 7.02 -18.41
N PHE A 199 12.40 7.62 -18.94
CA PHE A 199 11.35 8.23 -18.13
C PHE A 199 10.68 7.19 -17.22
N GLY A 200 10.32 6.03 -17.78
CA GLY A 200 9.75 4.91 -17.01
C GLY A 200 10.69 4.39 -15.92
N ALA A 201 11.99 4.27 -16.21
CA ALA A 201 13.00 3.86 -15.22
C ALA A 201 13.14 4.89 -14.08
N THR A 202 13.15 6.17 -14.40
CA THR A 202 13.20 7.27 -13.42
C THR A 202 11.96 7.24 -12.52
N LEU A 203 10.77 7.06 -13.10
CA LEU A 203 9.53 7.00 -12.35
C LEU A 203 9.52 5.81 -11.37
N ARG A 204 9.95 4.62 -11.81
CA ARG A 204 10.09 3.44 -10.93
C ARG A 204 11.03 3.72 -9.75
N LYS A 205 12.17 4.38 -9.99
CA LYS A 205 13.13 4.74 -8.92
C LYS A 205 12.54 5.71 -7.91
N ILE A 206 11.78 6.71 -8.37
CA ILE A 206 11.10 7.68 -7.50
C ILE A 206 10.04 6.98 -6.64
N LEU A 207 9.21 6.14 -7.26
CA LEU A 207 8.17 5.39 -6.54
C LEU A 207 8.76 4.46 -5.48
N TYR A 208 9.86 3.77 -5.82
CA TYR A 208 10.55 2.90 -4.87
C TYR A 208 11.11 3.67 -3.65
N ARG A 209 11.74 4.83 -3.88
CA ARG A 209 12.23 5.67 -2.77
C ARG A 209 11.11 6.17 -1.87
N ARG A 210 10.00 6.64 -2.45
CA ARG A 210 8.83 7.09 -1.69
C ARG A 210 8.23 5.97 -0.85
N SER A 211 8.19 4.75 -1.38
CA SER A 211 7.73 3.57 -0.64
C SER A 211 8.60 3.28 0.59
N ILE A 212 9.93 3.39 0.46
CA ILE A 212 10.86 3.21 1.59
C ILE A 212 10.70 4.33 2.63
N GLU A 213 10.66 5.59 2.19
CA GLU A 213 10.47 6.75 3.08
C GLU A 213 9.18 6.62 3.90
N LEU A 214 8.09 6.24 3.23
CA LEU A 214 6.78 6.04 3.88
C LEU A 214 6.86 4.94 4.93
N LYS A 215 7.48 3.80 4.60
CA LYS A 215 7.64 2.69 5.54
C LYS A 215 8.46 3.09 6.77
N ALA A 216 9.55 3.83 6.58
CA ALA A 216 10.37 4.32 7.69
C ALA A 216 9.61 5.31 8.58
N ALA A 217 8.82 6.21 7.99
CA ALA A 217 7.98 7.13 8.74
C ALA A 217 6.91 6.40 9.57
N TYR A 218 6.25 5.39 8.98
CA TYR A 218 5.28 4.55 9.70
C TYR A 218 5.92 3.82 10.88
N GLN A 219 7.08 3.19 10.67
CA GLN A 219 7.81 2.54 11.76
C GLN A 219 8.15 3.54 12.86
N ARG A 220 8.53 4.78 12.52
CA ARG A 220 8.84 5.79 13.52
C ARG A 220 7.60 6.23 14.31
N ILE A 221 6.44 6.30 13.69
CA ILE A 221 5.17 6.60 14.36
C ILE A 221 4.81 5.46 15.31
N GLU A 222 4.91 4.21 14.85
CA GLU A 222 4.67 3.02 15.67
C GLU A 222 5.64 2.95 16.86
N GLU A 223 6.89 3.36 16.65
CA GLU A 223 7.89 3.46 17.71
C GLU A 223 7.57 4.53 18.76
N LEU A 224 6.85 5.59 18.38
CA LEU A 224 6.44 6.70 19.23
C LEU A 224 5.08 6.48 19.89
N ALA A 225 4.28 5.52 19.43
CA ALA A 225 3.05 5.14 20.09
C ALA A 225 3.41 4.55 21.47
N GLU A 226 2.87 5.12 22.54
CA GLU A 226 3.10 4.64 23.92
C GLU A 226 2.05 3.62 24.37
N LEU A 227 0.93 3.52 23.65
CA LEU A 227 -0.21 2.70 23.99
C LEU A 227 -0.31 1.46 23.08
N ASP A 228 -0.89 0.40 23.60
CA ASP A 228 -1.32 -0.78 22.85
C ASP A 228 -2.64 -0.48 22.12
N GLU A 229 -2.69 -0.74 20.82
CA GLU A 229 -3.85 -0.38 19.99
C GLU A 229 -5.13 -1.14 20.38
N LEU A 230 -5.02 -2.35 20.92
CA LEU A 230 -6.18 -3.18 21.27
C LEU A 230 -6.76 -2.79 22.64
N THR A 231 -5.89 -2.61 23.63
CA THR A 231 -6.29 -2.48 25.03
C THR A 231 -6.28 -1.04 25.53
N GLY A 232 -5.59 -0.12 24.83
CA GLY A 232 -5.39 1.26 25.27
C GLY A 232 -4.49 1.42 26.50
N SER A 233 -3.94 0.32 27.03
CA SER A 233 -2.93 0.36 28.10
C SER A 233 -1.56 0.69 27.53
N TYR A 234 -0.56 0.96 28.36
CA TYR A 234 0.80 1.16 27.85
C TYR A 234 1.27 -0.08 27.09
N ASN A 235 1.94 0.10 25.95
CA ASN A 235 2.56 -1.03 25.27
C ASN A 235 3.80 -1.52 26.03
N ARG A 236 4.32 -2.69 25.63
CA ARG A 236 5.50 -3.30 26.25
C ARG A 236 6.67 -2.32 26.36
N ARG A 237 6.91 -1.50 25.34
CA ARG A 237 8.05 -0.57 25.34
C ARG A 237 7.86 0.53 26.38
N CYS A 238 6.68 1.14 26.44
CA CYS A 238 6.40 2.21 27.38
C CYS A 238 6.41 1.69 28.83
N ILE A 239 5.75 0.55 29.11
CA ILE A 239 5.69 0.02 30.47
C ILE A 239 7.07 -0.39 31.01
N MET A 240 7.95 -0.91 30.14
CA MET A 240 9.35 -1.21 30.51
C MET A 240 10.15 0.06 30.81
N ARG A 241 10.00 1.11 29.99
CA ARG A 241 10.62 2.42 30.25
C ARG A 241 10.17 3.02 31.58
N LEU A 242 8.87 2.88 31.90
CA LEU A 242 8.31 3.32 33.18
C LEU A 242 8.85 2.49 34.35
N LEU A 243 9.07 1.19 34.15
CA LEU A 243 9.66 0.31 35.16
C LEU A 243 11.09 0.74 35.50
N ASP A 244 11.94 0.94 34.49
CA ASP A 244 13.32 1.41 34.72
C ASP A 244 13.36 2.73 35.48
N ALA A 245 12.49 3.68 35.10
CA ALA A 245 12.40 4.98 35.75
C ALA A 245 11.93 4.87 37.22
N GLU A 246 10.95 4.00 37.50
CA GLU A 246 10.43 3.82 38.86
C GLU A 246 11.42 3.06 39.75
N ILE A 247 12.19 2.10 39.23
CA ILE A 247 13.28 1.44 39.97
C ILE A 247 14.31 2.47 40.45
N GLU A 248 14.75 3.35 39.55
CA GLU A 248 15.74 4.38 39.88
C GLU A 248 15.19 5.36 40.91
N LYS A 249 13.95 5.82 40.72
CA LYS A 249 13.27 6.72 41.66
C LYS A 249 13.09 6.08 43.04
N SER A 250 12.61 4.84 43.09
CA SER A 250 12.39 4.08 44.34
C SER A 250 13.68 3.93 45.15
N ARG A 251 14.82 3.69 44.48
CA ARG A 251 16.15 3.67 45.11
C ARG A 251 16.53 5.03 45.71
N GLN A 252 16.33 6.11 44.95
CA GLN A 252 16.68 7.46 45.41
C GLN A 252 15.84 7.92 46.61
N THR A 253 14.55 7.60 46.61
CA THR A 253 13.62 8.03 47.67
C THR A 253 13.48 7.02 48.81
N SER A 254 14.12 5.85 48.72
CA SER A 254 13.95 4.74 49.67
C SER A 254 12.48 4.37 49.91
N THR A 255 11.66 4.47 48.86
CA THR A 255 10.22 4.13 48.90
C THR A 255 10.01 2.74 48.30
N PRO A 256 9.15 1.89 48.86
CA PRO A 256 8.91 0.56 48.31
C PRO A 256 8.27 0.63 46.91
N CYS A 257 8.61 -0.30 46.03
CA CYS A 257 7.97 -0.48 44.74
C CYS A 257 7.67 -1.96 44.53
N ALA A 258 6.46 -2.27 44.08
CA ALA A 258 6.07 -3.63 43.71
C ALA A 258 5.69 -3.69 42.23
N ILE A 259 5.87 -4.87 41.63
CA ILE A 259 5.31 -5.18 40.31
C ILE A 259 4.47 -6.45 40.39
N ALA A 260 3.50 -6.54 39.47
CA ALA A 260 2.74 -7.75 39.24
C ALA A 260 2.76 -8.10 37.76
N LEU A 261 3.21 -9.32 37.45
CA LEU A 261 3.03 -9.91 36.12
C LEU A 261 1.73 -10.72 36.14
N ILE A 262 0.77 -10.32 35.30
CA ILE A 262 -0.59 -10.82 35.26
C ILE A 262 -0.80 -11.55 33.94
N ASP A 263 -1.47 -12.69 33.97
CA ASP A 263 -1.80 -13.48 32.79
C ASP A 263 -3.23 -13.98 32.85
N LEU A 264 -3.92 -13.94 31.71
CA LEU A 264 -5.28 -14.46 31.57
C LEU A 264 -5.25 -15.99 31.47
N ASP A 265 -5.87 -16.64 32.45
CA ASP A 265 -5.88 -18.09 32.53
C ASP A 265 -6.61 -18.70 31.33
N TRP A 266 -5.96 -19.65 30.67
CA TRP A 266 -6.53 -20.41 29.55
C TRP A 266 -6.95 -19.56 28.34
N PHE A 267 -6.36 -18.37 28.15
CA PHE A 267 -6.74 -17.48 27.05
C PHE A 267 -6.64 -18.12 25.66
N LYS A 268 -5.62 -18.96 25.42
CA LYS A 268 -5.56 -19.77 24.19
C LYS A 268 -6.82 -20.62 23.96
N ARG A 269 -7.39 -21.23 25.00
CA ARG A 269 -8.63 -22.01 24.89
C ARG A 269 -9.84 -21.15 24.55
N ILE A 270 -9.87 -19.89 25.02
CA ILE A 270 -10.91 -18.92 24.66
C ILE A 270 -10.82 -18.62 23.16
N ASN A 271 -9.62 -18.33 22.65
CA ASN A 271 -9.40 -18.12 21.22
C ASN A 271 -9.78 -19.34 20.38
N ASP A 272 -9.37 -20.54 20.81
CA ASP A 272 -9.64 -21.78 20.08
C ASP A 272 -11.15 -22.11 20.05
N ALA A 273 -11.90 -21.78 21.12
CA ALA A 273 -13.34 -22.08 21.22
C ALA A 273 -14.25 -21.01 20.61
N HIS A 274 -13.86 -19.74 20.65
CA HIS A 274 -14.71 -18.60 20.30
C HIS A 274 -14.14 -17.71 19.19
N GLY A 275 -12.93 -18.00 18.71
CA GLY A 275 -12.23 -17.22 17.70
C GLY A 275 -11.49 -16.00 18.28
N HIS A 276 -10.50 -15.53 17.52
CA HIS A 276 -9.69 -14.36 17.88
C HIS A 276 -10.49 -13.08 18.18
N PRO A 277 -11.58 -12.74 17.45
CA PRO A 277 -12.35 -11.52 17.75
C PRO A 277 -12.92 -11.51 19.18
N VAL A 278 -13.35 -12.67 19.70
CA VAL A 278 -13.86 -12.77 21.08
C VAL A 278 -12.72 -12.66 22.09
N GLY A 279 -11.56 -13.26 21.80
CA GLY A 279 -10.37 -13.08 22.63
C GLY A 279 -9.92 -11.62 22.72
N ASP A 280 -10.01 -10.88 21.61
CA ASP A 280 -9.67 -9.45 21.57
C ASP A 280 -10.63 -8.62 22.46
N GLU A 281 -11.92 -8.93 22.45
CA GLU A 281 -12.89 -8.31 23.37
C GLU A 281 -12.62 -8.64 24.85
N VAL A 282 -12.19 -9.88 25.12
CA VAL A 282 -11.79 -10.30 26.47
C VAL A 282 -10.59 -9.48 26.95
N LEU A 283 -9.56 -9.31 26.13
CA LEU A 283 -8.39 -8.49 26.45
C LEU A 283 -8.74 -7.02 26.69
N ARG A 284 -9.61 -6.45 25.84
CA ARG A 284 -10.06 -5.06 25.98
C ARG A 284 -10.84 -4.85 27.28
N THR A 285 -11.80 -5.74 27.55
CA THR A 285 -12.63 -5.68 28.75
C THR A 285 -11.80 -5.86 30.01
N PHE A 286 -10.86 -6.81 30.00
CA PHE A 286 -9.90 -6.99 31.08
C PHE A 286 -9.10 -5.70 31.34
N ALA A 287 -8.49 -5.12 30.30
CA ALA A 287 -7.68 -3.92 30.44
C ALA A 287 -8.47 -2.72 30.99
N ILE A 288 -9.68 -2.48 30.47
CA ILE A 288 -10.58 -1.44 30.98
C ILE A 288 -10.93 -1.68 32.45
N THR A 289 -11.22 -2.94 32.81
CA THR A 289 -11.57 -3.34 34.17
C THR A 289 -10.42 -3.08 35.14
N ILE A 290 -9.19 -3.43 34.77
CA ILE A 290 -8.00 -3.15 35.60
C ILE A 290 -7.79 -1.64 35.71
N PHE A 291 -7.81 -0.91 34.58
CA PHE A 291 -7.57 0.53 34.58
C PHE A 291 -8.56 1.31 35.46
N ALA A 292 -9.83 0.92 35.47
CA ALA A 292 -10.87 1.52 36.32
C ALA A 292 -10.68 1.22 37.83
N ASN A 293 -9.85 0.23 38.16
CA ASN A 293 -9.70 -0.28 39.53
C ASN A 293 -8.30 -0.11 40.12
N ILE A 294 -7.38 0.54 39.42
CA ILE A 294 -6.04 0.89 39.93
C ILE A 294 -5.97 2.37 40.32
N ARG A 295 -4.94 2.76 41.07
CA ARG A 295 -4.74 4.15 41.47
C ARG A 295 -4.15 4.95 40.30
N PRO A 296 -4.33 6.29 40.27
CA PRO A 296 -3.69 7.14 39.26
C PRO A 296 -2.16 7.07 39.24
N ALA A 297 -1.53 6.66 40.35
CA ALA A 297 -0.08 6.49 40.45
C ALA A 297 0.41 5.15 39.89
N ASP A 298 -0.48 4.17 39.71
CA ASP A 298 -0.12 2.84 39.22
C ASP A 298 0.01 2.88 37.68
N CYS A 299 0.98 2.16 37.13
CA CYS A 299 1.17 2.07 35.68
C CYS A 299 0.81 0.68 35.19
N PHE A 300 -0.05 0.60 34.17
CA PHE A 300 -0.53 -0.66 33.62
C PHE A 300 -0.24 -0.75 32.13
N GLY A 301 0.37 -1.85 31.70
CA GLY A 301 0.73 -2.05 30.31
C GLY A 301 0.67 -3.50 29.85
N ARG A 302 0.43 -3.70 28.56
CA ARG A 302 0.45 -5.00 27.91
C ARG A 302 1.90 -5.41 27.63
N TYR A 303 2.36 -6.45 28.32
CA TYR A 303 3.74 -6.93 28.23
C TYR A 303 3.90 -7.98 27.12
N GLY A 304 2.88 -8.82 26.92
CA GLY A 304 2.85 -9.89 25.93
C GLY A 304 1.47 -10.06 25.29
N GLY A 305 1.24 -11.19 24.63
CA GLY A 305 -0.04 -11.46 23.96
C GLY A 305 -1.22 -11.43 24.93
N GLU A 306 -1.14 -12.20 26.01
CA GLU A 306 -2.14 -12.31 27.09
C GLU A 306 -1.59 -11.87 28.46
N GLU A 307 -0.39 -11.28 28.45
CA GLU A 307 0.38 -10.92 29.65
C GLU A 307 0.40 -9.41 29.84
N PHE A 308 0.18 -8.98 31.08
CA PHE A 308 0.14 -7.57 31.47
C PHE A 308 1.06 -7.33 32.67
N LEU A 309 1.68 -6.17 32.68
CA LEU A 309 2.55 -5.72 33.75
C LEU A 309 1.87 -4.55 34.47
N LEU A 310 1.77 -4.66 35.80
CA LEU A 310 1.27 -3.61 36.67
C LEU A 310 2.41 -3.16 37.60
N LEU A 311 2.72 -1.87 37.58
CA LEU A 311 3.68 -1.22 38.48
C LEU A 311 2.92 -0.53 39.59
N LEU A 312 3.38 -0.72 40.82
CA LEU A 312 2.76 -0.20 42.05
C LEU A 312 3.81 0.61 42.84
N PRO A 313 4.03 1.89 42.46
CA PRO A 313 4.89 2.80 43.21
C PRO A 313 4.44 2.94 44.67
N GLY A 314 5.39 3.08 45.60
CA GLY A 314 5.11 3.31 47.02
C GLY A 314 4.38 2.16 47.72
N THR A 315 4.45 0.93 47.19
CA THR A 315 3.64 -0.20 47.64
C THR A 315 4.51 -1.39 48.06
N ASP A 316 4.27 -1.93 49.26
CA ASP A 316 4.91 -3.14 49.78
C ASP A 316 4.22 -4.42 49.26
N VAL A 317 4.81 -5.59 49.56
CA VAL A 317 4.34 -6.87 49.02
C VAL A 317 2.93 -7.23 49.51
N ASP A 318 2.59 -6.87 50.75
CA ASP A 318 1.30 -7.20 51.35
C ASP A 318 0.18 -6.33 50.76
N ALA A 319 0.44 -5.03 50.61
CA ALA A 319 -0.48 -4.10 49.96
C ALA A 319 -0.65 -4.40 48.47
N ALA A 320 0.44 -4.76 47.78
CA ALA A 320 0.39 -5.21 46.39
C ALA A 320 -0.45 -6.48 46.26
N SER A 321 -0.20 -7.49 47.11
CA SER A 321 -0.94 -8.75 47.10
C SER A 321 -2.43 -8.56 47.35
N ARG A 322 -2.81 -7.72 48.33
CA ARG A 322 -4.23 -7.36 48.57
C ARG A 322 -4.86 -6.67 47.36
N THR A 323 -4.13 -5.78 46.70
CA THR A 323 -4.61 -5.07 45.52
C THR A 323 -4.84 -6.05 44.37
N LEU A 324 -3.88 -6.95 44.11
CA LEU A 324 -3.98 -7.94 43.05
C LEU A 324 -5.06 -8.99 43.32
N ASP A 325 -5.22 -9.44 44.57
CA ASP A 325 -6.29 -10.41 44.89
C ASP A 325 -7.69 -9.79 44.74
N ARG A 326 -7.84 -8.49 45.07
CA ARG A 326 -9.06 -7.74 44.76
C ARG A 326 -9.31 -7.65 43.25
N LEU A 327 -8.30 -7.30 42.46
CA LEU A 327 -8.41 -7.24 40.99
C LEU A 327 -8.77 -8.60 40.39
N ARG A 328 -8.16 -9.67 40.89
CA ARG A 328 -8.49 -11.05 40.53
C ARG A 328 -9.95 -11.38 40.81
N GLY A 329 -10.46 -11.03 42.00
CA GLY A 329 -11.87 -11.18 42.35
C GLY A 329 -12.79 -10.45 41.38
N ILE A 330 -12.52 -9.17 41.10
CA ILE A 330 -13.31 -8.36 40.16
C ILE A 330 -13.37 -9.01 38.77
N VAL A 331 -12.25 -9.50 38.24
CA VAL A 331 -12.19 -10.15 36.93
C VAL A 331 -12.95 -11.48 36.92
N ALA A 332 -12.83 -12.27 37.99
CA ALA A 332 -13.50 -13.56 38.12
C ALA A 332 -15.02 -13.42 38.28
N ASP A 333 -15.48 -12.34 38.92
CA ASP A 333 -16.89 -12.04 39.17
C ASP A 333 -17.55 -11.25 38.02
N LEU A 334 -16.78 -10.79 37.03
CA LEU A 334 -17.29 -10.07 35.88
C LEU A 334 -18.20 -10.98 35.03
N ASP A 335 -19.31 -10.43 34.55
CA ASP A 335 -20.24 -11.16 33.68
C ASP A 335 -19.71 -11.22 32.24
N TRP A 336 -18.99 -12.30 31.93
CA TRP A 336 -18.47 -12.58 30.59
C TRP A 336 -19.54 -13.14 29.63
N SER A 337 -20.78 -13.34 30.08
CA SER A 337 -21.85 -13.92 29.25
C SER A 337 -22.24 -13.05 28.06
N ALA A 338 -21.93 -11.75 28.11
CA ALA A 338 -22.09 -10.81 27.00
C ALA A 338 -21.29 -11.22 25.74
N PHE A 339 -20.18 -11.95 25.90
CA PHE A 339 -19.37 -12.44 24.78
C PHE A 339 -19.73 -13.88 24.38
N SER A 340 -19.99 -14.74 25.37
CA SER A 340 -20.51 -16.08 25.13
C SER A 340 -21.19 -16.63 26.39
N PRO A 341 -22.37 -17.28 26.28
CA PRO A 341 -23.04 -17.88 27.42
C PRO A 341 -22.12 -18.83 28.21
N GLY A 342 -22.05 -18.63 29.52
CA GLY A 342 -21.24 -19.46 30.42
C GLY A 342 -19.73 -19.24 30.36
N MET A 343 -19.24 -18.24 29.62
CA MET A 343 -17.83 -17.88 29.60
C MET A 343 -17.36 -17.47 31.01
N ARG A 344 -16.14 -17.89 31.36
CA ARG A 344 -15.47 -17.48 32.59
C ARG A 344 -14.02 -17.16 32.28
N VAL A 345 -13.58 -15.99 32.72
CA VAL A 345 -12.18 -15.56 32.60
C VAL A 345 -11.64 -15.34 34.00
N THR A 346 -10.49 -15.92 34.29
CA THR A 346 -9.76 -15.71 35.54
C THR A 346 -8.35 -15.27 35.22
N ILE A 347 -7.66 -14.71 36.22
CA ILE A 347 -6.26 -14.32 36.08
C ILE A 347 -5.40 -14.99 37.15
N SER A 348 -4.16 -15.26 36.77
CA SER A 348 -3.09 -15.57 37.71
C SER A 348 -2.09 -14.42 37.70
N ALA A 349 -1.50 -14.10 38.86
CA ALA A 349 -0.45 -13.08 38.93
C ALA A 349 0.70 -13.46 39.85
N GLY A 350 1.91 -13.05 39.47
CA GLY A 350 3.11 -13.09 40.30
C GLY A 350 3.46 -11.70 40.81
N VAL A 351 3.52 -11.52 42.12
CA VAL A 351 3.74 -10.23 42.78
C VAL A 351 5.08 -10.23 43.51
N VAL A 352 5.90 -9.21 43.27
CA VAL A 352 7.22 -9.10 43.88
C VAL A 352 7.52 -7.65 44.22
N THR A 353 8.30 -7.43 45.28
CA THR A 353 8.84 -6.12 45.66
C THR A 353 10.29 -5.96 45.25
N LEU A 354 10.64 -4.70 44.95
CA LEU A 354 11.98 -4.30 44.53
C LEU A 354 12.99 -4.58 45.65
N ARG A 355 14.12 -5.19 45.28
CA ARG A 355 15.30 -5.36 46.14
C ARG A 355 16.42 -4.43 45.66
N ASP A 356 17.36 -4.11 46.54
CA ASP A 356 18.44 -3.15 46.25
C ASP A 356 19.23 -3.48 44.97
N ASN A 357 19.47 -4.76 44.70
CA ASN A 357 20.25 -5.24 43.56
C ASN A 357 19.41 -5.58 42.30
N ASP A 358 18.12 -5.27 42.28
CA ASP A 358 17.28 -5.62 41.13
C ASP A 358 17.52 -4.72 39.92
N THR A 359 17.66 -5.31 38.74
CA THR A 359 17.43 -4.63 37.47
C THR A 359 15.98 -4.88 37.02
N ALA A 360 15.48 -4.17 36.01
CA ALA A 360 14.16 -4.47 35.45
C ALA A 360 14.04 -5.94 35.03
N ASP A 361 15.09 -6.52 34.45
CA ASP A 361 15.13 -7.93 34.06
C ASP A 361 15.05 -8.88 35.27
N THR A 362 15.86 -8.69 36.32
CA THR A 362 15.82 -9.59 37.49
C THR A 362 14.51 -9.43 38.26
N PHE A 363 13.95 -8.22 38.28
CA PHE A 363 12.67 -7.94 38.92
C PHE A 363 11.53 -8.69 38.20
N LEU A 364 11.51 -8.64 36.87
CA LEU A 364 10.56 -9.39 36.04
C LEU A 364 10.73 -10.89 36.14
N VAL A 365 11.96 -11.41 36.14
CA VAL A 365 12.22 -12.86 36.29
C VAL A 365 11.64 -13.39 37.60
N ARG A 366 11.73 -12.62 38.69
CA ARG A 366 11.10 -12.99 39.96
C ARG A 366 9.57 -12.96 39.88
N ALA A 367 9.00 -11.94 39.23
CA ALA A 367 7.56 -11.85 39.01
C ALA A 367 7.04 -13.03 38.18
N ASP A 368 7.77 -13.42 37.13
CA ASP A 368 7.46 -14.55 36.27
C ASP A 368 7.54 -15.89 37.02
N SER A 369 8.56 -16.08 37.86
CA SER A 369 8.67 -17.27 38.72
C SER A 369 7.50 -17.40 39.70
N ALA A 370 7.06 -16.27 40.27
CA ALA A 370 5.87 -16.23 41.11
C ALA A 370 4.60 -16.54 40.30
N LEU A 371 4.44 -15.96 39.10
CA LEU A 371 3.31 -16.23 38.20
C LEU A 371 3.25 -17.71 37.79
N TYR A 372 4.39 -18.31 37.48
CA TYR A 372 4.49 -19.73 37.20
C TYR A 372 3.99 -20.57 38.37
N SER A 373 4.38 -20.22 39.59
CA SER A 373 3.91 -20.88 40.82
C SER A 373 2.40 -20.75 41.01
N ALA A 374 1.82 -19.56 40.74
CA ALA A 374 0.37 -19.35 40.77
C ALA A 374 -0.36 -20.26 39.76
N LYS A 375 0.15 -20.35 38.53
CA LYS A 375 -0.42 -21.23 37.50
C LYS A 375 -0.31 -22.71 37.87
N ALA A 376 0.85 -23.13 38.41
CA ALA A 376 1.12 -24.52 38.80
C ALA A 376 0.21 -25.00 39.95
N GLN A 377 -0.15 -24.11 40.88
CA GLN A 377 -1.00 -24.47 42.02
C GLN A 377 -2.50 -24.46 41.71
N GLY A 378 -2.89 -24.31 40.44
CA GLY A 378 -4.30 -24.42 40.02
C GLY A 378 -4.91 -23.13 39.50
N ARG A 379 -4.10 -22.11 39.16
CA ARG A 379 -4.54 -20.84 38.53
C ARG A 379 -5.52 -20.04 39.41
N ASN A 380 -6.10 -18.97 38.86
CA ASN A 380 -7.00 -18.03 39.55
C ASN A 380 -6.47 -17.66 40.95
N ARG A 381 -5.21 -17.26 41.03
CA ARG A 381 -4.55 -16.94 42.30
C ARG A 381 -3.35 -16.02 42.12
N ILE A 382 -2.95 -15.44 43.24
CA ILE A 382 -1.76 -14.61 43.34
C ILE A 382 -0.67 -15.41 44.08
N ALA A 383 0.57 -15.30 43.62
CA ALA A 383 1.73 -15.83 44.33
C ALA A 383 2.78 -14.73 44.49
N THR A 384 3.57 -14.81 45.56
CA THR A 384 4.57 -13.80 45.93
C THR A 384 5.97 -14.40 46.03
N SER A 385 7.03 -13.61 45.79
CA SER A 385 8.44 -14.05 45.93
C SER A 385 9.42 -13.03 46.51
#